data_AF-A0A556QNJ1-F1
#
_entry.id   AF-A0A556QNJ1-F1
#
_cell.length_a   1.000
_cell.length_b   1.000
_cell.length_c   1.000
_cell.angle_alpha   90.00
_cell.angle_beta   90.00
_cell.angle_gamma   90.00
#
_symmetry.space_group_name_H-M   'P 1'
#
loop_
_entity.id
_entity.type
_entity.pdbx_description
1 polymer ?
#
loop_
_entity_poly.entity_id
_entity_poly.type
_entity_poly.pdbx_seq_one_letter_code
_entity_poly.pdbx_strand_id
1 'polypeptide(L)'
;MPEIPVSSLDPRVQKQIENSQIALQRGNLDYVLDVTTQVLKAAPGCLPVRRLQRVAQLRQLGTKNKLFAKAFGSVTQAGFMFGGGKKDPSKALENAEKMLSADPTSVPALKLLAEAAHGLDMPDTVAFAWEAIHELHPTDREALLNFGEACLLAKRPKDALRAADELLKLKPQDGDALALMRKSAIAQTTEKGNWEDKGSFRDKLKDEAASTMLEQSAKIVTSDEMTQKLIDEALVRIQSQPDSLNHYRSAAEGYKKLGNLEQALVYVRKARELPAGAGDTSLGKQESELKTAILEKRIKDLETQSALAPENAEFKQGLIKAKSEFAATQLVEAKDYVERYPNDYAARYTLGNLYFEAGDYQNAIANYQQAQKSPKVRVQAITGMGRSLKARKMFDLAVAQFQTAKSELQGMDDQKKDVIYELASCYEGMGKKEEAINEYKIIYSEDIGFRDVADKINAFYSS
;
A
#
# COMPACT_ATOMS: atom_id res chain seq x y z
N MET A 1 24.27 32.59 10.50
CA MET A 1 24.61 33.17 11.82
C MET A 1 24.27 32.10 12.84
N PRO A 2 25.22 31.61 13.65
CA PRO A 2 24.99 30.41 14.45
C PRO A 2 23.97 30.65 15.55
N GLU A 3 23.10 29.68 15.78
CA GLU A 3 22.26 29.65 16.97
C GLU A 3 23.10 29.21 18.17
N ILE A 4 22.95 29.95 19.27
CA ILE A 4 23.83 29.81 20.42
C ILE A 4 23.05 29.62 21.72
N PRO A 5 23.49 28.70 22.60
CA PRO A 5 22.87 28.51 23.91
C PRO A 5 23.24 29.66 24.85
N VAL A 6 22.46 29.84 25.92
CA VAL A 6 22.74 30.87 26.95
C VAL A 6 24.13 30.70 27.56
N SER A 7 24.61 29.45 27.72
CA SER A 7 25.93 29.12 28.28
C SER A 7 27.12 29.65 27.46
N SER A 8 26.90 30.05 26.21
CA SER A 8 27.94 30.63 25.34
C SER A 8 28.05 32.16 25.46
N LEU A 9 27.13 32.81 26.18
CA LEU A 9 27.14 34.25 26.41
C LEU A 9 28.09 34.62 27.56
N ASP A 10 28.44 35.90 27.69
CA ASP A 10 29.25 36.39 28.83
C ASP A 10 28.59 36.01 30.17
N PRO A 11 29.34 35.54 31.19
CA PRO A 11 28.78 35.15 32.50
C PRO A 11 27.90 36.22 33.17
N ARG A 12 28.18 37.52 32.93
CA ARG A 12 27.34 38.62 33.42
C ARG A 12 26.00 38.63 32.72
N VAL A 13 25.97 38.37 31.41
CA VAL A 13 24.74 38.27 30.60
C VAL A 13 23.95 37.02 30.98
N GLN A 14 24.62 35.89 31.25
CA GLN A 14 23.97 34.68 31.77
C GLN A 14 23.21 34.96 33.07
N LYS A 15 23.87 35.63 34.04
CA LYS A 15 23.25 36.04 35.30
C LYS A 15 22.09 37.01 35.11
N GLN A 16 22.16 37.91 34.13
CA GLN A 16 21.04 38.78 33.76
C GLN A 16 19.83 38.00 33.21
N ILE A 17 20.07 36.94 32.42
CA ILE A 17 19.01 36.06 31.90
C ILE A 17 18.36 35.26 33.03
N GLU A 18 19.16 34.72 33.96
CA GLU A 18 18.65 34.03 35.17
C GLU A 18 17.78 34.98 36.01
N ASN A 19 18.26 36.20 36.27
CA ASN A 19 17.50 37.23 36.97
C ASN A 19 16.20 37.57 36.22
N SER A 20 16.23 37.58 34.88
CA SER A 20 15.04 37.81 34.06
C SER A 20 14.03 36.66 34.16
N GLN A 21 14.48 35.41 34.25
CA GLN A 21 13.58 34.26 34.51
C GLN A 21 12.90 34.38 35.88
N ILE A 22 13.64 34.78 36.92
CA ILE A 22 13.09 35.05 38.26
C ILE A 22 12.12 36.23 38.21
N ALA A 23 12.47 37.31 37.52
CA ALA A 23 11.61 38.48 37.34
C ALA A 23 10.30 38.15 36.59
N LEU A 24 10.36 37.26 35.60
CA LEU A 24 9.19 36.77 34.88
C LEU A 24 8.23 36.01 35.80
N GLN A 25 8.75 35.21 36.73
CA GLN A 25 7.95 34.52 37.75
C GLN A 25 7.31 35.51 38.75
N ARG A 26 8.02 36.58 39.07
CA ARG A 26 7.55 37.68 39.93
C ARG A 26 6.62 38.68 39.20
N GLY A 27 6.35 38.48 37.91
CA GLY A 27 5.47 39.33 37.12
C GLY A 27 6.07 40.68 36.68
N ASN A 28 7.38 40.90 36.86
CA ASN A 28 8.04 42.11 36.40
C ASN A 28 8.40 41.99 34.91
N LEU A 29 7.40 42.19 34.05
CA LEU A 29 7.52 41.95 32.60
C LEU A 29 8.41 42.97 31.88
N ASP A 30 8.38 44.24 32.30
CA ASP A 30 9.14 45.32 31.64
C ASP A 30 10.65 45.11 31.76
N TYR A 31 11.12 44.73 32.96
CA TYR A 31 12.52 44.35 33.18
C TYR A 31 12.95 43.18 32.28
N VAL A 32 12.08 42.17 32.12
CA VAL A 32 12.37 41.00 31.27
C VAL A 32 12.47 41.41 29.79
N LEU A 33 11.56 42.28 29.33
CA LEU A 33 11.58 42.78 27.94
C LEU A 33 12.81 43.63 27.65
N ASP A 34 13.22 44.50 28.58
CA ASP A 34 14.43 45.33 28.42
C ASP A 34 15.68 44.47 28.32
N VAL A 35 15.87 43.53 29.25
CA VAL A 35 17.05 42.65 29.26
C VAL A 35 17.07 41.77 28.02
N THR A 36 15.96 41.09 27.69
CA THR A 36 15.91 40.20 26.52
C THR A 36 16.11 40.94 25.20
N THR A 37 15.60 42.17 25.07
CA THR A 37 15.81 43.02 23.88
C THR A 37 17.28 43.42 23.72
N GLN A 38 17.95 43.80 24.82
CA GLN A 38 19.38 44.12 24.78
C GLN A 38 20.23 42.90 24.41
N VAL A 39 19.91 41.75 24.98
CA VAL A 39 20.63 40.50 24.69
C VAL A 39 20.42 40.06 23.24
N LEU A 40 19.21 40.12 22.69
CA LEU A 40 18.93 39.72 21.31
C LEU A 40 19.49 40.69 20.26
N LYS A 41 19.75 41.96 20.62
CA LYS A 41 20.52 42.87 19.76
C LYS A 41 21.98 42.45 19.62
N ALA A 42 22.59 41.97 20.72
CA ALA A 42 23.98 41.51 20.73
C ALA A 42 24.12 40.06 20.21
N ALA A 43 23.13 39.21 20.50
CA ALA A 43 23.10 37.79 20.18
C ALA A 43 21.75 37.35 19.56
N PRO A 44 21.45 37.74 18.30
CA PRO A 44 20.18 37.40 17.64
C PRO A 44 19.91 35.90 17.49
N GLY A 45 20.95 35.06 17.51
CA GLY A 45 20.83 33.59 17.42
C GLY A 45 20.47 32.90 18.75
N CYS A 46 20.25 33.63 19.84
CA CYS A 46 19.95 33.02 21.14
C CYS A 46 18.44 32.72 21.30
N LEU A 47 18.00 31.56 20.78
CA LEU A 47 16.59 31.15 20.85
C LEU A 47 16.00 31.11 22.28
N PRO A 48 16.69 30.63 23.33
CA PRO A 48 16.12 30.61 24.68
C PRO A 48 15.73 32.00 25.19
N VAL A 49 16.51 33.03 24.83
CA VAL A 49 16.20 34.43 25.17
C VAL A 49 15.01 34.93 24.38
N ARG A 50 14.91 34.56 23.09
CA ARG A 50 13.73 34.87 22.25
C ARG A 50 12.45 34.21 22.78
N ARG A 51 12.52 32.95 23.22
CA ARG A 51 11.40 32.27 23.90
C ARG A 51 10.98 33.02 25.18
N LEU A 52 11.95 33.43 26.00
CA LEU A 52 11.69 34.20 27.22
C LEU A 52 11.01 35.55 26.91
N GLN A 53 11.49 36.26 25.89
CA GLN A 53 10.91 37.52 25.42
C GLN A 53 9.46 37.31 24.95
N ARG A 54 9.20 36.27 24.16
CA ARG A 54 7.86 35.93 23.64
C ARG A 54 6.86 35.66 24.77
N VAL A 55 7.26 34.90 25.78
CA VAL A 55 6.41 34.63 26.96
C VAL A 55 6.10 35.92 27.72
N ALA A 56 7.08 36.81 27.91
CA ALA A 56 6.86 38.10 28.55
C ALA A 56 5.90 39.00 27.74
N GLN A 57 6.08 39.06 26.42
CA GLN A 57 5.21 39.81 25.49
C GLN A 57 3.75 39.31 25.53
N LEU A 58 3.53 37.99 25.47
CA LEU A 58 2.20 37.39 25.55
C LEU A 58 1.54 37.63 26.92
N ARG A 59 2.29 37.55 28.02
CA ARG A 59 1.78 37.91 29.37
C ARG A 59 1.46 39.40 29.48
N GLN A 60 2.23 40.27 28.84
CA GLN A 60 1.98 41.70 28.84
C GLN A 60 0.70 42.02 28.06
N LEU A 61 0.48 41.35 26.92
CA LEU A 61 -0.77 41.43 26.15
C LEU A 61 -1.98 40.93 26.95
N GLY A 62 -1.87 39.79 27.63
CA GLY A 62 -2.92 39.23 28.49
C GLY A 62 -3.29 40.14 29.67
N THR A 63 -2.30 40.86 30.23
CA THR A 63 -2.52 41.86 31.29
C THR A 63 -3.17 43.14 30.75
N LYS A 64 -2.78 43.60 29.54
CA LYS A 64 -3.36 44.77 28.86
C LYS A 64 -4.78 44.52 28.36
N ASN A 65 -5.12 43.30 27.93
CA ASN A 65 -6.49 42.91 27.55
C ASN A 65 -7.49 42.90 28.73
N LYS A 66 -7.03 42.89 29.99
CA LYS A 66 -7.91 43.15 31.15
C LYS A 66 -8.22 44.64 31.37
N LEU A 67 -7.46 45.56 30.76
CA LEU A 67 -7.60 47.01 30.93
C LEU A 67 -8.09 47.75 29.66
N PHE A 68 -8.12 47.10 28.50
CA PHE A 68 -8.48 47.71 27.21
C PHE A 68 -9.69 47.08 26.49
N ALA A 69 -10.63 46.47 27.23
CA ALA A 69 -11.93 46.03 26.68
C ALA A 69 -12.89 47.21 26.33
N LYS A 70 -12.44 48.46 26.36
CA LYS A 70 -13.19 49.66 25.96
C LYS A 70 -12.30 50.64 25.20
N ALA A 71 -12.10 50.41 23.90
CA ALA A 71 -11.92 51.45 22.87
C ALA A 71 -11.48 50.79 21.55
N PHE A 72 -12.43 50.28 20.78
CA PHE A 72 -12.21 50.04 19.35
C PHE A 72 -12.72 51.26 18.59
N GLY A 73 -11.79 52.04 18.04
CA GLY A 73 -12.08 53.21 17.23
C GLY A 73 -10.86 53.61 16.39
N SER A 74 -11.03 53.55 15.06
CA SER A 74 -10.23 54.16 13.99
C SER A 74 -8.78 53.70 13.75
N VAL A 75 -8.63 52.92 12.67
CA VAL A 75 -7.84 53.19 11.44
C VAL A 75 -6.45 53.84 11.60
N THR A 76 -5.43 53.18 11.04
CA THR A 76 -4.59 53.78 9.98
C THR A 76 -3.99 52.70 9.07
N GLN A 77 -4.59 52.57 7.88
CA GLN A 77 -3.85 52.24 6.68
C GLN A 77 -2.76 53.30 6.50
N ALA A 78 -1.50 52.92 6.68
CA ALA A 78 -0.35 53.62 6.12
C ALA A 78 0.86 52.68 6.14
N GLY A 79 1.35 52.28 4.96
CA GLY A 79 2.66 51.65 4.85
C GLY A 79 2.77 50.37 4.02
N PHE A 80 1.88 50.12 3.04
CA PHE A 80 2.29 49.33 1.88
C PHE A 80 3.33 50.14 1.09
N MET A 81 4.61 49.84 1.29
CA MET A 81 5.65 50.12 0.29
C MET A 81 6.50 48.87 0.08
N PHE A 82 6.37 48.34 -1.13
CA PHE A 82 7.25 47.35 -1.73
C PHE A 82 8.70 47.87 -1.76
N GLY A 83 9.64 47.00 -1.41
CA GLY A 83 11.07 47.20 -1.63
C GLY A 83 11.72 45.87 -2.01
N GLY A 84 11.63 45.52 -3.29
CA GLY A 84 12.34 44.41 -3.93
C GLY A 84 13.83 44.70 -4.12
N GLY A 85 14.54 45.03 -3.05
CA GLY A 85 15.99 44.92 -2.97
C GLY A 85 16.34 43.65 -2.22
N LYS A 86 17.51 43.04 -2.47
CA LYS A 86 18.01 41.89 -1.68
C LYS A 86 17.76 42.17 -0.19
N LYS A 87 16.75 41.53 0.39
CA LYS A 87 16.30 41.80 1.75
C LYS A 87 17.40 41.29 2.67
N ASP A 88 18.15 42.21 3.29
CA ASP A 88 19.14 41.86 4.33
C ASP A 88 18.42 41.04 5.41
N PRO A 89 18.71 39.73 5.57
CA PRO A 89 17.95 38.87 6.47
C PRO A 89 18.02 39.34 7.93
N SER A 90 19.13 39.97 8.33
CA SER A 90 19.30 40.56 9.65
C SER A 90 18.39 41.77 9.91
N LYS A 91 18.16 42.64 8.92
CA LYS A 91 17.21 43.76 9.06
C LYS A 91 15.76 43.27 9.07
N ALA A 92 15.47 42.24 8.29
CA ALA A 92 14.16 41.58 8.30
C ALA A 92 13.87 40.97 9.69
N LEU A 93 14.86 40.35 10.33
CA LEU A 93 14.76 39.82 11.69
C LEU A 93 14.44 40.92 12.71
N GLU A 94 15.16 42.04 12.67
CA GLU A 94 14.89 43.18 13.56
C GLU A 94 13.50 43.78 13.35
N ASN A 95 13.05 43.88 12.09
CA ASN A 95 11.72 44.38 11.76
C ASN A 95 10.63 43.44 12.25
N ALA A 96 10.83 42.12 12.12
CA ALA A 96 9.91 41.13 12.68
C ALA A 96 9.79 41.28 14.20
N GLU A 97 10.90 41.44 14.93
CA GLU A 97 10.87 41.63 16.39
C GLU A 97 10.19 42.94 16.80
N LYS A 98 10.33 44.01 16.02
CA LYS A 98 9.59 45.28 16.24
C LYS A 98 8.08 45.13 16.01
N MET A 99 7.69 44.40 14.97
CA MET A 99 6.27 44.12 14.72
C MET A 99 5.68 43.27 15.86
N LEU A 100 6.44 42.28 16.33
CA LEU A 100 6.06 41.37 17.40
C LEU A 100 6.06 42.01 18.79
N SER A 101 6.77 43.12 19.00
CA SER A 101 6.67 43.89 20.24
C SER A 101 5.38 44.73 20.30
N ALA A 102 4.85 45.14 19.14
CA ALA A 102 3.56 45.81 19.03
C ALA A 102 2.38 44.83 19.11
N ASP A 103 2.47 43.71 18.38
CA ASP A 103 1.49 42.62 18.42
C ASP A 103 2.20 41.26 18.44
N PRO A 104 2.29 40.62 19.62
CA PRO A 104 2.95 39.32 19.78
C PRO A 104 2.26 38.15 19.07
N THR A 105 1.02 38.33 18.61
CA THR A 105 0.17 37.33 17.95
C THR A 105 0.04 37.53 16.44
N SER A 106 0.78 38.51 15.88
CA SER A 106 0.72 38.83 14.46
C SER A 106 1.32 37.73 13.58
N VAL A 107 0.48 37.00 12.85
CA VAL A 107 0.91 35.95 11.89
C VAL A 107 1.86 36.51 10.81
N PRO A 108 1.61 37.67 10.17
CA PRO A 108 2.56 38.24 9.22
C PRO A 108 3.94 38.53 9.82
N ALA A 109 3.99 38.96 11.08
CA ALA A 109 5.25 39.22 11.78
C ALA A 109 6.00 37.92 12.11
N LEU A 110 5.28 36.85 12.48
CA LEU A 110 5.85 35.52 12.70
C LEU A 110 6.35 34.88 11.39
N LYS A 111 5.63 35.04 10.26
CA LYS A 111 6.11 34.60 8.94
C LYS A 111 7.37 35.35 8.53
N LEU A 112 7.43 36.67 8.75
CA LEU A 112 8.64 37.47 8.49
C LEU A 112 9.81 37.02 9.38
N LEU A 113 9.55 36.67 10.65
CA LEU A 113 10.56 36.10 11.55
C LEU A 113 11.12 34.77 11.02
N ALA A 114 10.23 33.87 10.56
CA ALA A 114 10.62 32.58 9.99
C ALA A 114 11.46 32.74 8.71
N GLU A 115 11.03 33.60 7.78
CA GLU A 115 11.76 33.88 6.53
C GLU A 115 13.14 34.50 6.80
N ALA A 116 13.21 35.46 7.72
CA ALA A 116 14.47 36.10 8.11
C ALA A 116 15.43 35.11 8.79
N ALA A 117 14.93 34.27 9.70
CA ALA A 117 15.71 33.23 10.36
C ALA A 117 16.20 32.17 9.37
N HIS A 118 15.38 31.79 8.39
CA HIS A 118 15.77 30.86 7.33
C HIS A 118 16.92 31.43 6.48
N GLY A 119 16.82 32.71 6.07
CA GLY A 119 17.89 33.41 5.36
C GLY A 119 19.17 33.62 6.17
N LEU A 120 19.11 33.47 7.51
CA LEU A 120 20.26 33.54 8.42
C LEU A 120 20.78 32.16 8.85
N ASP A 121 20.21 31.06 8.35
CA ASP A 121 20.55 29.68 8.72
C ASP A 121 20.36 29.42 10.23
N MET A 122 19.21 29.86 10.77
CA MET A 122 18.79 29.68 12.18
C MET A 122 17.58 28.72 12.28
N PRO A 123 17.77 27.41 12.06
CA PRO A 123 16.67 26.46 11.89
C PRO A 123 15.79 26.29 13.15
N ASP A 124 16.32 26.38 14.37
CA ASP A 124 15.52 26.29 15.59
C ASP A 124 14.61 27.53 15.75
N THR A 125 15.09 28.71 15.36
CA THR A 125 14.28 29.95 15.34
C THR A 125 13.20 29.90 14.25
N VAL A 126 13.47 29.27 13.10
CA VAL A 126 12.43 28.99 12.08
C VAL A 126 11.35 28.09 12.65
N ALA A 127 11.74 26.99 13.30
CA ALA A 127 10.79 26.06 13.93
C ALA A 127 9.95 26.76 15.02
N PHE A 128 10.57 27.60 15.84
CA PHE A 128 9.89 28.39 16.86
C PHE A 128 8.83 29.35 16.28
N ALA A 129 9.13 30.02 15.17
CA ALA A 129 8.18 30.94 14.54
C ALA A 129 6.94 30.21 13.99
N TRP A 130 7.15 29.06 13.32
CA TRP A 130 6.04 28.23 12.82
C TRP A 130 5.26 27.52 13.93
N GLU A 131 5.94 27.10 15.01
CA GLU A 131 5.29 26.59 16.24
C GLU A 131 4.29 27.62 16.79
N ALA A 132 4.71 28.89 16.91
CA ALA A 132 3.84 29.95 17.40
C ALA A 132 2.65 30.24 16.47
N ILE A 133 2.82 30.15 15.14
CA ILE A 133 1.71 30.31 14.19
C ILE A 133 0.71 29.16 14.35
N HIS A 134 1.21 27.93 14.49
CA HIS A 134 0.36 26.76 14.70
C HIS A 134 -0.43 26.84 16.02
N GLU A 135 0.19 27.31 17.11
CA GLU A 135 -0.52 27.54 18.38
C GLU A 135 -1.67 28.56 18.25
N LEU A 136 -1.51 29.58 17.40
CA LEU A 136 -2.56 30.56 17.11
C LEU A 136 -3.66 30.00 16.19
N HIS A 137 -3.29 29.12 15.26
CA HIS A 137 -4.18 28.51 14.28
C HIS A 137 -3.97 26.98 14.17
N PRO A 138 -4.49 26.18 15.13
CA PRO A 138 -4.21 24.74 15.21
C PRO A 138 -4.72 23.92 14.02
N THR A 139 -5.72 24.44 13.29
CA THR A 139 -6.30 23.79 12.11
C THR A 139 -5.68 24.23 10.80
N ASP A 140 -4.71 25.17 10.82
CA ASP A 140 -4.04 25.63 9.62
C ASP A 140 -3.02 24.59 9.15
N ARG A 141 -3.38 23.91 8.05
CA ARG A 141 -2.58 22.88 7.40
C ARG A 141 -1.23 23.42 6.90
N GLU A 142 -1.19 24.65 6.40
CA GLU A 142 0.04 25.23 5.85
C GLU A 142 1.04 25.54 6.98
N ALA A 143 0.55 26.12 8.09
CA ALA A 143 1.36 26.40 9.26
C ALA A 143 1.95 25.12 9.88
N LEU A 144 1.15 24.07 9.99
CA LEU A 144 1.56 22.79 10.58
C LEU A 144 2.55 22.02 9.70
N LEU A 145 2.39 22.07 8.37
CA LEU A 145 3.37 21.51 7.43
C LEU A 145 4.71 22.24 7.52
N ASN A 146 4.70 23.58 7.47
CA ASN A 146 5.91 24.39 7.57
C ASN A 146 6.61 24.23 8.93
N PHE A 147 5.86 24.05 10.02
CA PHE A 147 6.41 23.71 11.33
C PHE A 147 7.15 22.37 11.29
N GLY A 148 6.55 21.33 10.71
CA GLY A 148 7.19 20.03 10.57
C GLY A 148 8.47 20.07 9.72
N GLU A 149 8.46 20.79 8.59
CA GLU A 149 9.65 20.95 7.76
C GLU A 149 10.75 21.75 8.48
N ALA A 150 10.38 22.79 9.23
CA ALA A 150 11.31 23.55 10.05
C ALA A 150 11.92 22.69 11.17
N CYS A 151 11.15 21.80 11.79
CA CYS A 151 11.67 20.86 12.78
C CYS A 151 12.69 19.88 12.18
N LEU A 152 12.53 19.47 10.92
CA LEU A 152 13.53 18.64 10.23
C LEU A 152 14.83 19.41 9.98
N LEU A 153 14.73 20.66 9.53
CA LEU A 153 15.89 21.54 9.39
C LEU A 153 16.63 21.74 10.72
N ALA A 154 15.87 21.85 11.82
CA ALA A 154 16.38 21.96 13.18
C ALA A 154 16.90 20.63 13.77
N LYS A 155 16.92 19.54 12.98
CA LYS A 155 17.30 18.19 13.44
C LYS A 155 16.50 17.73 14.66
N ARG A 156 15.21 18.08 14.71
CA ARG A 156 14.24 17.69 15.74
C ARG A 156 13.17 16.75 15.14
N PRO A 157 13.54 15.53 14.73
CA PRO A 157 12.63 14.64 13.99
C PRO A 157 11.43 14.16 14.83
N LYS A 158 11.55 14.13 16.17
CA LYS A 158 10.43 13.81 17.06
C LYS A 158 9.28 14.81 16.97
N ASP A 159 9.61 16.10 16.87
CA ASP A 159 8.59 17.15 16.79
C ASP A 159 7.99 17.22 15.38
N ALA A 160 8.80 16.94 14.35
CA ALA A 160 8.31 16.81 12.98
C ALA A 160 7.36 15.62 12.78
N LEU A 161 7.60 14.48 13.45
CA LEU A 161 6.67 13.34 13.49
C LEU A 161 5.34 13.72 14.14
N ARG A 162 5.37 14.46 15.26
CA ARG A 162 4.15 14.93 15.93
C ARG A 162 3.32 15.82 15.00
N ALA A 163 3.98 16.75 14.30
CA ALA A 163 3.33 17.62 13.32
C ALA A 163 2.69 16.83 12.17
N ALA A 164 3.38 15.80 11.67
CA ALA A 164 2.85 14.93 10.63
C ALA A 164 1.64 14.11 11.11
N ASP A 165 1.67 13.56 12.32
CA ASP A 165 0.54 12.83 12.91
C ASP A 165 -0.69 13.74 13.08
N GLU A 166 -0.48 14.99 13.52
CA GLU A 166 -1.55 15.98 13.63
C GLU A 166 -2.14 16.36 12.26
N LEU A 167 -1.32 16.50 11.22
CA LEU A 167 -1.80 16.71 9.85
C LEU A 167 -2.64 15.53 9.35
N LEU A 168 -2.21 14.30 9.62
CA LEU A 168 -2.94 13.09 9.20
C LEU A 168 -4.26 12.90 9.95
N LYS A 169 -4.36 13.39 11.19
CA LYS A 169 -5.65 13.47 11.91
C LYS A 169 -6.61 14.45 11.26
N LEU A 170 -6.10 15.58 10.75
CA LEU A 170 -6.91 16.56 10.02
C LEU A 170 -7.33 16.04 8.63
N LYS A 171 -6.39 15.40 7.91
CA LYS A 171 -6.61 14.82 6.58
C LYS A 171 -5.83 13.50 6.43
N PRO A 172 -6.50 12.34 6.56
CA PRO A 172 -5.85 11.02 6.51
C PRO A 172 -5.14 10.68 5.20
N GLN A 173 -5.47 11.37 4.09
CA GLN A 173 -4.88 11.16 2.77
C GLN A 173 -4.04 12.36 2.30
N ASP A 174 -3.54 13.20 3.21
CA ASP A 174 -2.68 14.33 2.86
C ASP A 174 -1.28 13.85 2.45
N GLY A 175 -0.96 14.02 1.16
CA GLY A 175 0.31 13.56 0.58
C GLY A 175 1.55 14.21 1.18
N ASP A 176 1.49 15.50 1.54
CA ASP A 176 2.61 16.22 2.14
C ASP A 176 2.80 15.78 3.60
N ALA A 177 1.71 15.50 4.32
CA ALA A 177 1.77 14.97 5.68
C ALA A 177 2.42 13.58 5.71
N LEU A 178 2.05 12.70 4.78
CA LEU A 178 2.70 11.39 4.61
C LEU A 178 4.18 11.55 4.23
N ALA A 179 4.52 12.53 3.38
CA ALA A 179 5.91 12.81 3.02
C ALA A 179 6.73 13.33 4.21
N LEU A 180 6.16 14.25 4.98
CA LEU A 180 6.76 14.80 6.19
C LEU A 180 6.97 13.70 7.25
N MET A 181 5.98 12.83 7.47
CA MET A 181 6.10 11.68 8.38
C MET A 181 7.30 10.80 8.00
N ARG A 182 7.45 10.49 6.70
CA ARG A 182 8.58 9.70 6.17
C ARG A 182 9.92 10.38 6.37
N LYS A 183 10.06 11.65 5.94
CA LYS A 183 11.29 12.43 6.13
C LYS A 183 11.70 12.47 7.62
N SER A 184 10.72 12.60 8.51
CA SER A 184 10.91 12.67 9.96
C SER A 184 11.31 11.34 10.58
N ALA A 185 10.69 10.24 10.16
CA ALA A 185 11.07 8.89 10.58
C ALA A 185 12.51 8.55 10.16
N ILE A 186 12.88 8.86 8.91
CA ILE A 186 14.25 8.66 8.40
C ILE A 186 15.24 9.46 9.25
N ALA A 187 15.00 10.76 9.43
CA ALA A 187 15.86 11.61 10.24
C ALA A 187 16.00 11.10 11.70
N GLN A 188 14.92 10.58 12.29
CA GLN A 188 14.97 9.96 13.62
C GLN A 188 15.83 8.69 13.66
N THR A 189 15.78 7.87 12.62
CA THR A 189 16.60 6.64 12.53
C THR A 189 18.06 6.93 12.23
N THR A 190 18.36 7.92 11.40
CA THR A 190 19.73 8.38 11.13
C THR A 190 20.39 8.95 12.40
N GLU A 191 19.62 9.65 13.23
CA GLU A 191 20.10 10.17 14.52
C GLU A 191 20.28 9.07 15.58
N LYS A 192 19.38 8.07 15.60
CA LYS A 192 19.53 6.85 16.42
C LYS A 192 20.61 5.87 15.91
N GLY A 193 21.13 6.08 14.70
CA GLY A 193 22.21 5.29 14.11
C GLY A 193 23.58 5.47 14.78
N ASN A 194 23.70 6.37 15.76
CA ASN A 194 24.83 6.40 16.69
C ASN A 194 24.64 5.33 17.78
N TRP A 195 25.07 4.11 17.44
CA TRP A 195 25.50 3.00 18.28
C TRP A 195 25.28 3.13 19.79
N GLU A 196 24.15 2.60 20.27
CA GLU A 196 24.01 1.94 21.56
C GLU A 196 22.64 1.24 21.60
N ASP A 197 22.55 0.02 21.04
CA ASP A 197 22.35 -1.22 21.82
C ASP A 197 21.98 -2.41 20.91
N LYS A 198 22.22 -3.61 21.43
CA LYS A 198 22.22 -4.90 20.73
C LYS A 198 20.87 -5.26 20.07
N GLY A 199 20.79 -5.15 18.74
CA GLY A 199 19.71 -5.70 17.91
C GLY A 199 20.27 -6.60 16.80
N SER A 200 19.60 -7.74 16.57
CA SER A 200 20.08 -8.83 15.70
C SER A 200 20.20 -8.39 14.24
N PHE A 201 21.10 -9.02 13.48
CA PHE A 201 21.27 -8.83 12.02
C PHE A 201 19.94 -8.92 11.23
N ARG A 202 18.91 -9.58 11.77
CA ARG A 202 17.55 -9.65 11.22
C ARG A 202 16.73 -8.36 11.36
N ASP A 203 17.00 -7.54 12.36
CA ASP A 203 16.31 -6.25 12.56
C ASP A 203 16.83 -5.20 11.57
N LYS A 204 18.14 -5.23 11.28
CA LYS A 204 18.79 -4.40 10.25
C LYS A 204 18.24 -4.65 8.84
N LEU A 205 17.93 -5.91 8.50
CA LEU A 205 17.31 -6.25 7.22
C LEU A 205 15.87 -5.73 7.11
N LYS A 206 15.18 -5.58 8.25
CA LYS A 206 13.78 -5.17 8.33
C LYS A 206 13.64 -3.65 8.18
N ASP A 207 14.56 -2.88 8.74
CA ASP A 207 14.59 -1.40 8.62
C ASP A 207 15.08 -0.93 7.25
N GLU A 208 16.03 -1.62 6.64
CA GLU A 208 16.46 -1.35 5.25
C GLU A 208 15.34 -1.72 4.26
N ALA A 209 14.67 -2.85 4.46
CA ALA A 209 13.48 -3.21 3.69
C ALA A 209 12.33 -2.23 3.91
N ALA A 210 12.11 -1.72 5.12
CA ALA A 210 11.07 -0.74 5.41
C ALA A 210 11.36 0.64 4.77
N SER A 211 12.60 1.12 4.84
CA SER A 211 13.03 2.37 4.17
C SER A 211 12.91 2.25 2.65
N THR A 212 13.35 1.12 2.08
CA THR A 212 13.25 0.84 0.64
C THR A 212 11.79 0.70 0.21
N MET A 213 10.92 0.08 1.02
CA MET A 213 9.48 0.00 0.77
C MET A 213 8.79 1.38 0.88
N LEU A 214 9.26 2.29 1.74
CA LEU A 214 8.74 3.65 1.85
C LEU A 214 9.15 4.53 0.65
N GLU A 215 10.38 4.38 0.15
CA GLU A 215 10.80 5.03 -1.10
C GLU A 215 10.08 4.45 -2.32
N GLN A 216 9.91 3.12 -2.37
CA GLN A 216 9.13 2.45 -3.42
C GLN A 216 7.67 2.90 -3.38
N SER A 217 7.03 2.97 -2.21
CA SER A 217 5.64 3.43 -2.09
C SER A 217 5.48 4.92 -2.41
N ALA A 218 6.42 5.79 -2.06
CA ALA A 218 6.38 7.20 -2.47
C ALA A 218 6.57 7.39 -3.99
N LYS A 219 7.46 6.60 -4.60
CA LYS A 219 7.59 6.53 -6.08
C LYS A 219 6.33 5.97 -6.74
N ILE A 220 5.68 4.98 -6.12
CA ILE A 220 4.41 4.41 -6.60
C ILE A 220 3.30 5.48 -6.53
N VAL A 221 3.14 6.20 -5.42
CA VAL A 221 2.11 7.26 -5.28
C VAL A 221 2.30 8.38 -6.31
N THR A 222 3.53 8.86 -6.49
CA THR A 222 3.82 9.90 -7.50
C THR A 222 3.65 9.38 -8.94
N SER A 223 3.97 8.11 -9.19
CA SER A 223 3.69 7.42 -10.46
C SER A 223 2.18 7.25 -10.70
N ASP A 224 1.41 6.97 -9.66
CA ASP A 224 -0.04 6.77 -9.73
C ASP A 224 -0.75 8.10 -10.02
N GLU A 225 -0.35 9.21 -9.38
CA GLU A 225 -0.87 10.55 -9.69
C GLU A 225 -0.59 10.96 -11.14
N MET A 226 0.62 10.68 -11.64
CA MET A 226 0.96 10.94 -13.04
C MET A 226 0.12 10.06 -13.99
N THR A 227 -0.05 8.78 -13.64
CA THR A 227 -0.87 7.84 -14.42
C THR A 227 -2.33 8.29 -14.44
N GLN A 228 -2.86 8.81 -13.33
CA GLN A 228 -4.22 9.33 -13.26
C GLN A 228 -4.42 10.54 -14.19
N LYS A 229 -3.45 11.48 -14.24
CA LYS A 229 -3.50 12.61 -15.18
C LYS A 229 -3.53 12.15 -16.64
N LEU A 230 -2.74 11.12 -16.99
CA LEU A 230 -2.74 10.55 -18.34
C LEU A 230 -4.07 9.90 -18.70
N ILE A 231 -4.72 9.24 -17.73
CA ILE A 231 -6.08 8.72 -17.91
C ILE A 231 -7.03 9.87 -18.18
N ASP A 232 -7.06 10.90 -17.34
CA ASP A 232 -7.97 12.03 -17.48
C ASP A 232 -7.81 12.72 -18.84
N GLU A 233 -6.57 12.92 -19.29
CA GLU A 233 -6.28 13.45 -20.63
C GLU A 233 -6.80 12.53 -21.74
N ALA A 234 -6.57 11.22 -21.63
CA ALA A 234 -7.09 10.25 -22.59
C ALA A 234 -8.64 10.28 -22.64
N LEU A 235 -9.31 10.42 -21.50
CA LEU A 235 -10.77 10.52 -21.42
C LEU A 235 -11.30 11.80 -22.11
N VAL A 236 -10.66 12.94 -21.88
CA VAL A 236 -11.00 14.20 -22.59
C VAL A 236 -10.80 14.03 -24.10
N ARG A 237 -9.70 13.39 -24.51
CA ARG A 237 -9.44 13.13 -25.94
C ARG A 237 -10.47 12.20 -26.56
N ILE A 238 -10.93 11.16 -25.85
CA ILE A 238 -12.03 10.27 -26.30
C ILE A 238 -13.30 11.08 -26.56
N GLN A 239 -13.64 12.05 -25.70
CA GLN A 239 -14.83 12.90 -25.91
C GLN A 239 -14.70 13.75 -27.18
N SER A 240 -13.51 14.27 -27.46
CA SER A 240 -13.26 15.10 -28.66
C SER A 240 -13.06 14.29 -29.95
N GLN A 241 -12.56 13.06 -29.85
CA GLN A 241 -12.15 12.19 -30.95
C GLN A 241 -12.54 10.72 -30.66
N PRO A 242 -13.84 10.38 -30.74
CA PRO A 242 -14.34 9.07 -30.32
C PRO A 242 -13.90 7.92 -31.23
N ASP A 243 -13.48 8.20 -32.47
CA ASP A 243 -13.06 7.16 -33.41
C ASP A 243 -11.59 6.73 -33.25
N SER A 244 -10.84 7.41 -32.36
CA SER A 244 -9.42 7.16 -32.16
C SER A 244 -9.16 6.01 -31.19
N LEU A 245 -8.79 4.85 -31.73
CA LEU A 245 -8.45 3.64 -30.97
C LEU A 245 -7.36 3.86 -29.92
N ASN A 246 -6.39 4.73 -30.20
CA ASN A 246 -5.25 4.97 -29.33
C ASN A 246 -5.64 5.59 -27.98
N HIS A 247 -6.65 6.47 -27.96
CA HIS A 247 -7.07 7.11 -26.71
C HIS A 247 -7.72 6.11 -25.76
N TYR A 248 -8.50 5.17 -26.29
CA TYR A 248 -9.06 4.06 -25.50
C TYR A 248 -7.98 3.11 -24.98
N ARG A 249 -6.96 2.81 -25.79
CA ARG A 249 -5.79 2.02 -25.33
C ARG A 249 -5.04 2.73 -24.21
N SER A 250 -4.80 4.03 -24.32
CA SER A 250 -4.15 4.82 -23.27
C SER A 250 -4.96 4.83 -21.98
N ALA A 251 -6.28 5.01 -22.05
CA ALA A 251 -7.15 4.93 -20.87
C ALA A 251 -7.10 3.52 -20.25
N ALA A 252 -7.23 2.46 -21.06
CA ALA A 252 -7.17 1.08 -20.59
C ALA A 252 -5.82 0.74 -19.92
N GLU A 253 -4.71 1.16 -20.51
CA GLU A 253 -3.37 0.93 -19.97
C GLU A 253 -3.16 1.70 -18.65
N GLY A 254 -3.62 2.95 -18.58
CA GLY A 254 -3.57 3.74 -17.36
C GLY A 254 -4.35 3.09 -16.22
N TYR A 255 -5.59 2.69 -16.47
CA TYR A 255 -6.40 1.99 -15.46
C TYR A 255 -5.77 0.65 -15.04
N LYS A 256 -5.15 -0.09 -15.98
CA LYS A 256 -4.42 -1.32 -15.67
C LYS A 256 -3.23 -1.05 -14.75
N LYS A 257 -2.46 0.02 -15.00
CA LYS A 257 -1.31 0.43 -14.17
C LYS A 257 -1.73 0.80 -12.74
N LEU A 258 -2.87 1.47 -12.58
CA LEU A 258 -3.45 1.79 -11.27
C LEU A 258 -4.10 0.59 -10.57
N GLY A 259 -4.07 -0.61 -11.16
CA GLY A 259 -4.72 -1.80 -10.61
C GLY A 259 -6.26 -1.78 -10.70
N ASN A 260 -6.84 -0.81 -11.40
CA ASN A 260 -8.27 -0.71 -11.66
C ASN A 260 -8.64 -1.56 -12.89
N LEU A 261 -8.55 -2.88 -12.72
CA LEU A 261 -8.72 -3.85 -13.80
C LEU A 261 -10.11 -3.79 -14.45
N GLU A 262 -11.14 -3.49 -13.67
CA GLU A 262 -12.53 -3.39 -14.14
C GLU A 262 -12.70 -2.23 -15.13
N GLN A 263 -12.20 -1.04 -14.80
CA GLN A 263 -12.22 0.09 -15.73
C GLN A 263 -11.33 -0.18 -16.95
N ALA A 264 -10.15 -0.79 -16.76
CA ALA A 264 -9.31 -1.18 -17.87
C ALA A 264 -10.07 -2.08 -18.87
N LEU A 265 -10.81 -3.08 -18.37
CA LEU A 265 -11.63 -3.97 -19.19
C LEU A 265 -12.73 -3.22 -19.96
N VAL A 266 -13.38 -2.24 -19.33
CA VAL A 266 -14.39 -1.39 -19.99
C VAL A 266 -13.79 -0.66 -21.19
N TYR A 267 -12.63 -0.01 -21.02
CA TYR A 267 -12.03 0.75 -22.11
C TYR A 267 -11.43 -0.14 -23.21
N VAL A 268 -10.94 -1.34 -22.88
CA VAL A 268 -10.58 -2.36 -23.91
C VAL A 268 -11.81 -2.77 -24.72
N ARG A 269 -12.95 -3.01 -24.09
CA ARG A 269 -14.18 -3.38 -24.82
C ARG A 269 -14.66 -2.26 -25.73
N LYS A 270 -14.68 -1.01 -25.24
CA LYS A 270 -14.99 0.16 -26.06
C LYS A 270 -14.04 0.30 -27.25
N ALA A 271 -12.74 0.05 -27.04
CA ALA A 271 -11.77 0.01 -28.13
C ALA A 271 -12.11 -1.05 -29.20
N ARG A 272 -12.58 -2.23 -28.78
CA ARG A 272 -12.98 -3.32 -29.70
C ARG A 272 -14.28 -3.05 -30.45
N GLU A 273 -15.16 -2.19 -29.93
CA GLU A 273 -16.39 -1.77 -30.61
C GLU A 273 -16.10 -0.85 -31.81
N LEU A 274 -14.94 -0.19 -31.84
CA LEU A 274 -14.53 0.64 -32.98
C LEU A 274 -14.17 -0.20 -34.20
N PRO A 275 -14.43 0.28 -35.44
CA PRO A 275 -14.07 -0.44 -36.66
C PRO A 275 -12.57 -0.82 -36.72
N ALA A 276 -11.71 0.07 -36.24
CA ALA A 276 -10.26 -0.16 -36.18
C ALA A 276 -9.84 -1.19 -35.11
N GLY A 277 -10.68 -1.44 -34.10
CA GLY A 277 -10.39 -2.38 -33.00
C GLY A 277 -11.07 -3.74 -33.13
N ALA A 278 -12.12 -3.86 -33.95
CA ALA A 278 -12.90 -5.10 -34.08
C ALA A 278 -12.07 -6.29 -34.57
N GLY A 279 -11.12 -6.06 -35.49
CA GLY A 279 -10.20 -7.07 -36.04
C GLY A 279 -8.87 -7.20 -35.29
N ASP A 280 -8.64 -6.40 -34.25
CA ASP A 280 -7.38 -6.41 -33.53
C ASP A 280 -7.33 -7.55 -32.50
N THR A 281 -6.53 -8.57 -32.81
CA THR A 281 -6.33 -9.75 -31.96
C THR A 281 -5.64 -9.42 -30.64
N SER A 282 -4.87 -8.34 -30.57
CA SER A 282 -4.18 -7.89 -29.35
C SER A 282 -5.16 -7.38 -28.30
N LEU A 283 -6.21 -6.67 -28.71
CA LEU A 283 -7.28 -6.23 -27.82
C LEU A 283 -8.15 -7.39 -27.33
N GLY A 284 -8.40 -8.38 -28.18
CA GLY A 284 -9.06 -9.62 -27.76
C GLY A 284 -8.27 -10.37 -26.69
N LYS A 285 -6.94 -10.47 -26.87
CA LYS A 285 -6.05 -11.05 -25.86
C LYS A 285 -6.05 -10.25 -24.57
N GLN A 286 -5.94 -8.93 -24.66
CA GLN A 286 -5.96 -8.04 -23.50
C GLN A 286 -7.29 -8.14 -22.72
N GLU A 287 -8.42 -8.25 -23.41
CA GLU A 287 -9.71 -8.48 -22.77
C GLU A 287 -9.75 -9.82 -22.01
N SER A 288 -9.26 -10.89 -22.61
CA SER A 288 -9.17 -12.22 -21.97
C SER A 288 -8.28 -12.16 -20.72
N GLU A 289 -7.08 -11.59 -20.83
CA GLU A 289 -6.15 -11.41 -19.70
C GLU A 289 -6.79 -10.61 -18.56
N LEU A 290 -7.49 -9.52 -18.86
CA LEU A 290 -8.15 -8.69 -17.85
C LEU A 290 -9.34 -9.40 -17.20
N LYS A 291 -10.16 -10.14 -17.96
CA LYS A 291 -11.27 -10.95 -17.41
C LYS A 291 -10.75 -11.97 -16.41
N THR A 292 -9.70 -12.70 -16.78
CA THR A 292 -9.06 -13.71 -15.95
C THR A 292 -8.51 -13.07 -14.67
N ALA A 293 -7.77 -11.98 -14.77
CA ALA A 293 -7.20 -11.27 -13.61
C ALA A 293 -8.28 -10.71 -12.66
N ILE A 294 -9.40 -10.20 -13.19
CA ILE A 294 -10.53 -9.71 -12.38
C ILE A 294 -11.17 -10.88 -11.60
N LEU A 295 -11.40 -12.01 -12.26
CA LEU A 295 -12.00 -13.19 -11.64
C LEU A 295 -11.07 -13.77 -10.56
N GLU A 296 -9.77 -13.86 -10.82
CA GLU A 296 -8.79 -14.31 -9.82
C GLU A 296 -8.78 -13.41 -8.59
N LYS A 297 -8.73 -12.08 -8.79
CA LYS A 297 -8.79 -11.12 -7.69
C LYS A 297 -10.09 -11.30 -6.89
N ARG A 298 -11.23 -11.41 -7.57
CA ARG A 298 -12.53 -11.59 -6.93
C ARG A 298 -12.61 -12.89 -6.15
N ILE A 299 -12.08 -14.00 -6.68
CA ILE A 299 -12.00 -15.29 -5.98
C ILE A 299 -11.18 -15.12 -4.71
N LYS A 300 -9.99 -14.51 -4.81
CA LYS A 300 -9.11 -14.29 -3.65
C LYS A 300 -9.79 -13.44 -2.57
N ASP A 301 -10.44 -12.35 -2.96
CA ASP A 301 -11.17 -11.50 -2.01
C ASP A 301 -12.31 -12.27 -1.34
N LEU A 302 -13.09 -13.05 -2.09
CA LEU A 302 -14.16 -13.89 -1.56
C LEU A 302 -13.66 -15.05 -0.68
N GLU A 303 -12.48 -15.62 -0.96
CA GLU A 303 -11.84 -16.61 -0.11
C GLU A 303 -11.45 -16.01 1.24
N THR A 304 -10.86 -14.81 1.24
CA THR A 304 -10.53 -14.11 2.50
C THR A 304 -11.79 -13.76 3.30
N GLN A 305 -12.85 -13.28 2.65
CA GLN A 305 -14.13 -12.98 3.29
C GLN A 305 -14.80 -14.24 3.84
N SER A 306 -14.79 -15.34 3.08
CA SER A 306 -15.35 -16.63 3.52
C SER A 306 -14.57 -17.24 4.69
N ALA A 307 -13.26 -17.01 4.77
CA ALA A 307 -12.43 -17.45 5.89
C ALA A 307 -12.71 -16.62 7.17
N LEU A 308 -12.94 -15.32 7.03
CA LEU A 308 -13.25 -14.41 8.15
C LEU A 308 -14.68 -14.59 8.67
N ALA A 309 -15.63 -14.98 7.81
CA ALA A 309 -17.02 -15.24 8.17
C ALA A 309 -17.51 -16.59 7.59
N PRO A 310 -17.10 -17.73 8.17
CA PRO A 310 -17.43 -19.06 7.64
C PRO A 310 -18.92 -19.41 7.65
N GLU A 311 -19.76 -18.69 8.39
CA GLU A 311 -21.22 -18.91 8.38
C GLU A 311 -21.97 -18.03 7.38
N ASN A 312 -21.30 -17.07 6.73
CA ASN A 312 -21.94 -16.21 5.75
C ASN A 312 -22.18 -16.98 4.44
N ALA A 313 -23.44 -17.33 4.19
CA ALA A 313 -23.88 -18.03 2.99
C ALA A 313 -23.66 -17.22 1.70
N GLU A 314 -23.73 -15.89 1.76
CA GLU A 314 -23.54 -15.03 0.57
C GLU A 314 -22.10 -15.07 0.07
N PHE A 315 -21.11 -15.04 0.96
CA PHE A 315 -19.70 -15.15 0.57
C PHE A 315 -19.38 -16.53 -0.02
N LYS A 316 -19.91 -17.59 0.59
CA LYS A 316 -19.77 -18.95 0.04
C LYS A 316 -20.40 -19.08 -1.35
N GLN A 317 -21.63 -18.58 -1.52
CA GLN A 317 -22.32 -18.65 -2.80
C GLN A 317 -21.63 -17.78 -3.86
N GLY A 318 -21.17 -16.58 -3.47
CA GLY A 318 -20.36 -15.70 -4.31
C GLY A 318 -19.07 -16.38 -4.77
N LEU A 319 -18.37 -17.07 -3.87
CA LEU A 319 -17.15 -17.81 -4.18
C LEU A 319 -17.40 -18.95 -5.17
N ILE A 320 -18.45 -19.75 -4.95
CA ILE A 320 -18.85 -20.82 -5.88
C ILE A 320 -19.14 -20.24 -7.26
N LYS A 321 -19.90 -19.14 -7.32
CA LYS A 321 -20.22 -18.47 -8.58
C LYS A 321 -18.97 -17.94 -9.28
N ALA A 322 -18.09 -17.26 -8.57
CA ALA A 322 -16.86 -16.72 -9.14
C ALA A 322 -15.92 -17.82 -9.65
N LYS A 323 -15.78 -18.93 -8.91
CA LYS A 323 -15.01 -20.11 -9.35
C LYS A 323 -15.61 -20.76 -10.59
N SER A 324 -16.94 -20.84 -10.67
CA SER A 324 -17.63 -21.35 -11.86
C SER A 324 -17.44 -20.45 -13.07
N GLU A 325 -17.55 -19.12 -12.91
CA GLU A 325 -17.28 -18.13 -13.97
C GLU A 325 -15.83 -18.21 -14.48
N PHE A 326 -14.88 -18.39 -13.56
CA PHE A 326 -13.46 -18.57 -13.88
C PHE A 326 -13.20 -19.86 -14.66
N ALA A 327 -13.72 -20.98 -14.18
CA ALA A 327 -13.59 -22.27 -14.86
C ALA A 327 -14.20 -22.24 -16.26
N ALA A 328 -15.36 -21.59 -16.43
CA ALA A 328 -15.99 -21.43 -17.74
C ALA A 328 -15.12 -20.59 -18.71
N THR A 329 -14.48 -19.52 -18.20
CA THR A 329 -13.57 -18.69 -19.01
C THR A 329 -12.34 -19.47 -19.46
N GLN A 330 -11.69 -20.17 -18.53
CA GLN A 330 -10.54 -21.05 -18.82
C GLN A 330 -10.90 -22.14 -19.84
N LEU A 331 -12.10 -22.71 -19.72
CA LEU A 331 -12.58 -23.73 -20.64
C LEU A 331 -12.70 -23.20 -22.07
N VAL A 332 -13.25 -22.00 -22.27
CA VAL A 332 -13.35 -21.37 -23.60
C VAL A 332 -11.96 -21.12 -24.20
N GLU A 333 -11.05 -20.53 -23.42
CA GLU A 333 -9.69 -20.22 -23.89
C GLU A 333 -8.90 -21.49 -24.26
N ALA A 334 -9.03 -22.55 -23.45
CA ALA A 334 -8.41 -23.83 -23.72
C ALA A 334 -8.99 -24.51 -24.97
N LYS A 335 -10.31 -24.39 -25.22
CA LYS A 335 -10.93 -24.88 -26.47
C LYS A 335 -10.34 -24.16 -27.67
N ASP A 336 -10.36 -22.84 -27.67
CA ASP A 336 -9.84 -22.02 -28.77
C ASP A 336 -8.35 -22.30 -29.03
N TYR A 337 -7.58 -22.57 -27.98
CA TYR A 337 -6.17 -22.93 -28.12
C TYR A 337 -5.99 -24.31 -28.77
N VAL A 338 -6.70 -25.33 -28.28
CA VAL A 338 -6.62 -26.70 -28.83
C VAL A 338 -7.12 -26.76 -30.28
N GLU A 339 -8.11 -25.94 -30.65
CA GLU A 339 -8.55 -25.82 -32.05
C GLU A 339 -7.46 -25.27 -32.97
N ARG A 340 -6.69 -24.28 -32.49
CA ARG A 340 -5.54 -23.71 -33.23
C ARG A 340 -4.33 -24.63 -33.25
N TYR A 341 -4.12 -25.41 -32.20
CA TYR A 341 -2.97 -26.30 -32.02
C TYR A 341 -3.41 -27.75 -31.76
N PRO A 342 -4.03 -28.43 -32.75
CA PRO A 342 -4.68 -29.73 -32.54
C PRO A 342 -3.73 -30.87 -32.17
N ASN A 343 -2.42 -30.72 -32.37
CA ASN A 343 -1.40 -31.71 -32.04
C ASN A 343 -0.66 -31.41 -30.72
N ASP A 344 -1.04 -30.36 -30.01
CA ASP A 344 -0.53 -30.09 -28.65
C ASP A 344 -1.28 -30.99 -27.64
N TYR A 345 -0.74 -32.19 -27.43
CA TYR A 345 -1.32 -33.18 -26.54
C TYR A 345 -1.31 -32.76 -25.06
N ALA A 346 -0.38 -31.90 -24.65
CA ALA A 346 -0.37 -31.37 -23.28
C ALA A 346 -1.54 -30.39 -23.08
N ALA A 347 -1.79 -29.52 -24.06
CA ALA A 347 -2.96 -28.65 -24.04
C ALA A 347 -4.29 -29.43 -24.07
N ARG A 348 -4.34 -30.54 -24.82
CA ARG A 348 -5.50 -31.45 -24.78
C ARG A 348 -5.72 -32.11 -23.42
N TYR A 349 -4.65 -32.48 -22.72
CA TYR A 349 -4.76 -32.97 -21.34
C TYR A 349 -5.35 -31.89 -20.41
N THR A 350 -4.84 -30.66 -20.50
CA THR A 350 -5.37 -29.52 -19.74
C THR A 350 -6.85 -29.26 -20.05
N LEU A 351 -7.23 -29.27 -21.33
CA LEU A 351 -8.63 -29.13 -21.74
C LEU A 351 -9.50 -30.29 -21.21
N GLY A 352 -8.97 -31.52 -21.19
CA GLY A 352 -9.63 -32.67 -20.57
C GLY A 352 -9.92 -32.46 -19.08
N ASN A 353 -8.95 -31.92 -18.33
CA ASN A 353 -9.13 -31.57 -16.91
C ASN A 353 -10.22 -30.52 -16.72
N LEU A 354 -10.22 -29.47 -17.53
CA LEU A 354 -11.25 -28.42 -17.46
C LEU A 354 -12.66 -28.96 -17.76
N TYR A 355 -12.78 -29.86 -18.73
CA TYR A 355 -14.05 -30.55 -18.99
C TYR A 355 -14.48 -31.46 -17.83
N PHE A 356 -13.54 -32.17 -17.20
CA PHE A 356 -13.81 -33.00 -16.04
C PHE A 356 -14.31 -32.18 -14.85
N GLU A 357 -13.66 -31.05 -14.57
CA GLU A 357 -14.06 -30.10 -13.51
C GLU A 357 -15.43 -29.47 -13.80
N ALA A 358 -15.74 -29.21 -15.07
CA ALA A 358 -17.06 -28.75 -15.51
C ALA A 358 -18.15 -29.85 -15.47
N GLY A 359 -17.80 -31.09 -15.13
CA GLY A 359 -18.72 -32.24 -15.13
C GLY A 359 -19.05 -32.79 -16.51
N ASP A 360 -18.45 -32.26 -17.57
CA ASP A 360 -18.60 -32.74 -18.94
C ASP A 360 -17.63 -33.89 -19.21
N TYR A 361 -17.91 -35.01 -18.56
CA TYR A 361 -17.06 -36.20 -18.60
C TYR A 361 -16.93 -36.79 -20.01
N GLN A 362 -17.91 -36.58 -20.89
CA GLN A 362 -17.85 -37.08 -22.27
C GLN A 362 -16.76 -36.35 -23.06
N ASN A 363 -16.73 -35.01 -23.01
CA ASN A 363 -15.70 -34.24 -23.68
C ASN A 363 -14.33 -34.38 -22.98
N ALA A 364 -14.31 -34.60 -21.66
CA ALA A 364 -13.08 -34.92 -20.93
C ALA A 364 -12.42 -36.20 -21.48
N ILE A 365 -13.18 -37.30 -21.57
CA ILE A 365 -12.70 -38.58 -22.10
C ILE A 365 -12.15 -38.43 -23.53
N ALA A 366 -12.88 -37.73 -24.41
CA ALA A 366 -12.44 -37.53 -25.79
C ALA A 366 -11.09 -36.79 -25.87
N ASN A 367 -10.89 -35.76 -25.04
CA ASN A 367 -9.64 -35.01 -25.00
C ASN A 367 -8.49 -35.80 -24.38
N TYR A 368 -8.74 -36.53 -23.29
CA TYR A 368 -7.73 -37.41 -22.71
C TYR A 368 -7.33 -38.54 -23.66
N GLN A 369 -8.26 -39.10 -24.43
CA GLN A 369 -7.98 -40.14 -25.43
C GLN A 369 -7.06 -39.64 -26.54
N GLN A 370 -7.10 -38.34 -26.87
CA GLN A 370 -6.11 -37.73 -27.75
C GLN A 370 -4.80 -37.44 -27.01
N ALA A 371 -4.87 -36.91 -25.78
CA ALA A 371 -3.71 -36.54 -24.99
C ALA A 371 -2.78 -37.75 -24.67
N GLN A 372 -3.34 -38.94 -24.47
CA GLN A 372 -2.57 -40.16 -24.16
C GLN A 372 -1.60 -40.59 -25.28
N LYS A 373 -1.72 -40.01 -26.49
CA LYS A 373 -0.78 -40.22 -27.60
C LYS A 373 0.61 -39.64 -27.30
N SER A 374 0.72 -38.69 -26.37
CA SER A 374 1.99 -38.13 -25.93
C SER A 374 2.52 -38.88 -24.70
N PRO A 375 3.74 -39.45 -24.76
CA PRO A 375 4.35 -40.13 -23.61
C PRO A 375 4.43 -39.26 -22.34
N LYS A 376 4.61 -37.93 -22.50
CA LYS A 376 4.78 -37.00 -21.37
C LYS A 376 3.55 -36.90 -20.46
N VAL A 377 2.35 -37.03 -21.03
CA VAL A 377 1.07 -36.89 -20.30
C VAL A 377 0.24 -38.17 -20.36
N ARG A 378 0.82 -39.26 -20.86
CA ARG A 378 0.09 -40.51 -21.15
C ARG A 378 -0.61 -41.08 -19.92
N VAL A 379 0.16 -41.37 -18.88
CA VAL A 379 -0.38 -41.97 -17.65
C VAL A 379 -1.41 -41.03 -17.01
N GLN A 380 -1.13 -39.72 -16.99
CA GLN A 380 -2.04 -38.73 -16.44
C GLN A 380 -3.37 -38.68 -17.21
N ALA A 381 -3.32 -38.75 -18.54
CA ALA A 381 -4.51 -38.78 -19.39
C ALA A 381 -5.32 -40.08 -19.19
N ILE A 382 -4.66 -41.24 -19.09
CA ILE A 382 -5.33 -42.53 -18.82
C ILE A 382 -6.02 -42.48 -17.44
N THR A 383 -5.34 -41.98 -16.41
CA THR A 383 -5.92 -41.79 -15.07
C THR A 383 -7.11 -40.82 -15.13
N GLY A 384 -7.01 -39.73 -15.89
CA GLY A 384 -8.10 -38.78 -16.12
C GLY A 384 -9.32 -39.41 -16.80
N MET A 385 -9.10 -40.30 -17.79
CA MET A 385 -10.16 -41.10 -18.41
C MET A 385 -10.82 -42.02 -17.39
N GLY A 386 -10.03 -42.75 -16.60
CA GLY A 386 -10.54 -43.63 -15.54
C GLY A 386 -11.43 -42.88 -14.55
N ARG A 387 -10.99 -41.72 -14.08
CA ARG A 387 -11.78 -40.85 -13.19
C ARG A 387 -13.08 -40.36 -13.84
N SER A 388 -13.01 -39.95 -15.11
CA SER A 388 -14.19 -39.51 -15.88
C SER A 388 -15.21 -40.63 -16.06
N LEU A 389 -14.76 -41.86 -16.35
CA LEU A 389 -15.60 -43.04 -16.49
C LEU A 389 -16.22 -43.46 -15.14
N LYS A 390 -15.43 -43.42 -14.07
CA LYS A 390 -15.90 -43.67 -12.69
C LYS A 390 -16.99 -42.67 -12.29
N ALA A 391 -16.82 -41.37 -12.57
CA ALA A 391 -17.82 -40.35 -12.28
C ALA A 391 -19.16 -40.61 -13.01
N ARG A 392 -19.10 -41.24 -14.19
CA ARG A 392 -20.27 -41.73 -14.95
C ARG A 392 -20.79 -43.10 -14.50
N LYS A 393 -20.23 -43.69 -13.44
CA LYS A 393 -20.52 -45.04 -12.93
C LYS A 393 -20.24 -46.17 -13.93
N MET A 394 -19.41 -45.92 -14.94
CA MET A 394 -18.93 -46.93 -15.90
C MET A 394 -17.69 -47.63 -15.33
N PHE A 395 -17.88 -48.35 -14.21
CA PHE A 395 -16.79 -48.88 -13.40
C PHE A 395 -15.94 -49.93 -14.12
N ASP A 396 -16.53 -50.73 -14.99
CA ASP A 396 -15.86 -51.72 -15.83
C ASP A 396 -14.82 -51.08 -16.75
N LEU A 397 -15.20 -50.00 -17.44
CA LEU A 397 -14.30 -49.24 -18.31
C LEU A 397 -13.26 -48.48 -17.49
N ALA A 398 -13.63 -47.94 -16.33
CA ALA A 398 -12.71 -47.24 -15.44
C ALA A 398 -11.61 -48.17 -14.91
N VAL A 399 -11.97 -49.39 -14.49
CA VAL A 399 -11.03 -50.45 -14.07
C VAL A 399 -10.00 -50.71 -15.15
N ALA A 400 -10.42 -50.86 -16.42
CA ALA A 400 -9.48 -51.09 -17.52
C ALA A 400 -8.46 -49.94 -17.69
N GLN A 401 -8.90 -48.69 -17.54
CA GLN A 401 -8.00 -47.54 -17.60
C GLN A 401 -7.03 -47.52 -16.41
N PHE A 402 -7.53 -47.72 -15.19
CA PHE A 402 -6.67 -47.71 -13.99
C PHE A 402 -5.69 -48.88 -13.95
N GLN A 403 -6.06 -50.07 -14.44
CA GLN A 403 -5.13 -51.19 -14.60
C GLN A 403 -4.01 -50.85 -15.59
N THR A 404 -4.36 -50.21 -16.71
CA THR A 404 -3.37 -49.74 -17.70
C THR A 404 -2.41 -48.73 -17.04
N ALA A 405 -2.94 -47.71 -16.37
CA ALA A 405 -2.13 -46.71 -15.66
C ALA A 405 -1.23 -47.35 -14.57
N LYS A 406 -1.76 -48.30 -13.78
CA LYS A 406 -1.01 -49.05 -12.77
C LYS A 406 0.17 -49.82 -13.37
N SER A 407 -0.02 -50.41 -14.55
CA SER A 407 1.02 -51.18 -15.25
C SER A 407 2.12 -50.30 -15.87
N GLU A 408 1.79 -49.09 -16.29
CA GLU A 408 2.74 -48.15 -16.89
C GLU A 408 3.55 -47.36 -15.84
N LEU A 409 3.05 -47.27 -14.60
CA LEU A 409 3.76 -46.62 -13.49
C LEU A 409 4.84 -47.52 -12.88
N GLN A 410 6.07 -47.00 -12.79
CA GLN A 410 7.20 -47.65 -12.16
C GLN A 410 7.39 -47.18 -10.71
N GLY A 411 7.90 -48.05 -9.85
CA GLY A 411 8.00 -47.77 -8.42
C GLY A 411 6.64 -47.75 -7.73
N MET A 412 6.62 -47.46 -6.44
CA MET A 412 5.42 -47.30 -5.63
C MET A 412 5.39 -45.89 -5.01
N ASP A 413 5.20 -44.90 -5.88
CA ASP A 413 5.08 -43.50 -5.49
C ASP A 413 3.62 -43.12 -5.18
N ASP A 414 3.42 -41.86 -4.75
CA ASP A 414 2.09 -41.34 -4.42
C ASP A 414 1.13 -41.39 -5.61
N GLN A 415 1.62 -41.22 -6.84
CA GLN A 415 0.81 -41.29 -8.04
C GLN A 415 0.30 -42.72 -8.30
N LYS A 416 1.14 -43.75 -8.11
CA LYS A 416 0.72 -45.14 -8.25
C LYS A 416 -0.21 -45.58 -7.13
N LYS A 417 0.06 -45.16 -5.88
CA LYS A 417 -0.86 -45.37 -4.75
C LYS A 417 -2.24 -44.79 -5.04
N ASP A 418 -2.30 -43.58 -5.60
CA ASP A 418 -3.56 -42.95 -6.01
C ASP A 418 -4.31 -43.75 -7.08
N VAL A 419 -3.62 -44.21 -8.13
CA VAL A 419 -4.23 -45.04 -9.18
C VAL A 419 -4.77 -46.37 -8.62
N ILE A 420 -4.01 -47.04 -7.74
CA ILE A 420 -4.42 -48.29 -7.11
C ILE A 420 -5.65 -48.05 -6.20
N TYR A 421 -5.69 -46.93 -5.49
CA TYR A 421 -6.83 -46.58 -4.66
C TYR A 421 -8.08 -46.33 -5.50
N GLU A 422 -7.96 -45.58 -6.60
CA GLU A 422 -9.08 -45.33 -7.52
C GLU A 422 -9.59 -46.62 -8.17
N LEU A 423 -8.69 -47.57 -8.50
CA LEU A 423 -9.00 -48.90 -8.99
C LEU A 423 -9.79 -49.71 -7.94
N ALA A 424 -9.30 -49.78 -6.70
CA ALA A 424 -9.97 -50.47 -5.60
C ALA A 424 -11.38 -49.90 -5.35
N SER A 425 -11.51 -48.58 -5.36
CA SER A 425 -12.80 -47.89 -5.22
C SER A 425 -13.76 -48.18 -6.39
N CYS A 426 -13.25 -48.41 -7.61
CA CYS A 426 -14.11 -48.89 -8.70
C CYS A 426 -14.61 -50.32 -8.46
N TYR A 427 -13.76 -51.22 -7.96
CA TYR A 427 -14.19 -52.57 -7.58
C TYR A 427 -15.24 -52.55 -6.46
N GLU A 428 -15.09 -51.68 -5.44
CA GLU A 428 -16.11 -51.46 -4.43
C GLU A 428 -17.44 -51.00 -5.06
N GLY A 429 -17.38 -50.05 -6.01
CA GLY A 429 -18.55 -49.57 -6.76
C GLY A 429 -19.26 -50.65 -7.59
N MET A 430 -18.54 -51.71 -7.97
CA MET A 430 -19.08 -52.89 -8.63
C MET A 430 -19.57 -53.98 -7.66
N GLY A 431 -19.40 -53.80 -6.34
CA GLY A 431 -19.68 -54.82 -5.32
C GLY A 431 -18.63 -55.93 -5.22
N LYS A 432 -17.50 -55.77 -5.91
CA LYS A 432 -16.37 -56.72 -5.97
C LYS A 432 -15.43 -56.52 -4.79
N LYS A 433 -15.90 -56.90 -3.60
CA LYS A 433 -15.21 -56.61 -2.33
C LYS A 433 -13.84 -57.28 -2.22
N GLU A 434 -13.70 -58.51 -2.73
CA GLU A 434 -12.43 -59.23 -2.67
C GLU A 434 -11.37 -58.59 -3.58
N GLU A 435 -11.75 -58.21 -4.81
CA GLU A 435 -10.85 -57.51 -5.72
C GLU A 435 -10.44 -56.14 -5.17
N ALA A 436 -11.39 -55.41 -4.57
CA ALA A 436 -11.11 -54.13 -3.92
C ALA A 436 -10.10 -54.27 -2.78
N ILE A 437 -10.29 -55.24 -1.87
CA ILE A 437 -9.41 -55.38 -0.71
C ILE A 437 -8.00 -55.82 -1.12
N ASN A 438 -7.88 -56.62 -2.18
CA ASN A 438 -6.58 -57.03 -2.71
C ASN A 438 -5.79 -55.83 -3.23
N GLU A 439 -6.44 -54.87 -3.88
CA GLU A 439 -5.80 -53.63 -4.32
C GLU A 439 -5.43 -52.72 -3.14
N TYR A 440 -6.31 -52.57 -2.13
CA TYR A 440 -5.99 -51.80 -0.92
C TYR A 440 -4.79 -52.38 -0.14
N LYS A 441 -4.65 -53.71 -0.08
CA LYS A 441 -3.50 -54.37 0.58
C LYS A 441 -2.16 -53.98 -0.04
N ILE A 442 -2.11 -53.76 -1.36
CA ILE A 442 -0.89 -53.34 -2.06
C ILE A 442 -0.44 -51.95 -1.57
N ILE A 443 -1.39 -51.05 -1.31
CA ILE A 443 -1.08 -49.74 -0.73
C ILE A 443 -0.67 -49.91 0.74
N TYR A 444 -1.46 -50.67 1.52
CA TYR A 444 -1.24 -50.85 2.95
C TYR A 444 0.13 -51.43 3.29
N SER A 445 0.66 -52.36 2.49
CA SER A 445 1.99 -52.93 2.72
C SER A 445 3.14 -51.93 2.57
N GLU A 446 2.90 -50.84 1.84
CA GLU A 446 3.91 -49.84 1.48
C GLU A 446 3.71 -48.55 2.29
N ASP A 447 2.46 -48.14 2.50
CA ASP A 447 2.08 -46.93 3.23
C ASP A 447 0.73 -47.13 3.94
N ILE A 448 0.81 -47.49 5.22
CA ILE A 448 -0.35 -47.69 6.10
C ILE A 448 -1.18 -46.41 6.26
N GLY A 449 -0.53 -45.23 6.18
CA GLY A 449 -1.16 -43.93 6.40
C GLY A 449 -1.82 -43.32 5.17
N PHE A 450 -1.82 -44.02 4.03
CA PHE A 450 -2.38 -43.48 2.79
C PHE A 450 -3.92 -43.43 2.85
N ARG A 451 -4.48 -42.23 2.99
CA ARG A 451 -5.94 -41.98 3.04
C ARG A 451 -6.62 -42.82 4.13
N ASP A 452 -7.73 -43.48 3.81
CA ASP A 452 -8.53 -44.35 4.67
C ASP A 452 -8.23 -45.85 4.45
N VAL A 453 -7.11 -46.20 3.81
CA VAL A 453 -6.79 -47.60 3.45
C VAL A 453 -6.72 -48.50 4.68
N ALA A 454 -6.11 -48.06 5.79
CA ALA A 454 -6.06 -48.84 7.02
C ALA A 454 -7.46 -49.16 7.57
N ASP A 455 -8.38 -48.19 7.54
CA ASP A 455 -9.75 -48.38 8.01
C ASP A 455 -10.51 -49.37 7.11
N LYS A 456 -10.31 -49.28 5.79
CA LYS A 456 -10.88 -50.23 4.81
C LYS A 456 -10.40 -51.68 5.07
N ILE A 457 -9.12 -51.85 5.36
CA ILE A 457 -8.53 -53.16 5.71
C ILE A 457 -9.13 -53.69 7.02
N ASN A 458 -9.14 -52.88 8.07
CA ASN A 458 -9.64 -53.28 9.38
C ASN A 458 -11.13 -53.65 9.32
N ALA A 459 -11.94 -52.87 8.60
CA ALA A 459 -13.36 -53.16 8.41
C ALA A 459 -13.61 -54.50 7.72
N PHE A 460 -12.79 -54.86 6.72
CA PHE A 460 -12.91 -56.14 6.01
C PHE A 460 -12.60 -57.36 6.89
N TYR A 461 -11.63 -57.26 7.79
CA TYR A 461 -11.30 -58.36 8.72
C TYR A 461 -12.21 -58.40 9.95
N SER A 462 -12.98 -57.34 10.20
CA SER A 462 -13.93 -57.25 11.31
C SER A 462 -15.37 -57.65 10.91
N SER A 463 -15.64 -57.79 9.61
CA SER A 463 -16.92 -58.24 9.04
C SER A 463 -16.90 -59.73 8.74
#